data_AF-A0A560LYB8-F1
#
_entry.id   AF-A0A560LYB8-F1
#
_cell.length_a   1.000
_cell.length_b   1.000
_cell.length_c   1.000
_cell.angle_alpha   90.00
_cell.angle_beta   90.00
_cell.angle_gamma   90.00
#
_symmetry.space_group_name_H-M   'P 1'
#
loop_
_entity.id
_entity.type
_entity.pdbx_description
1 polymer ?
#
loop_
_entity_poly.entity_id
_entity_poly.type
_entity_poly.pdbx_seq_one_letter_code
_entity_poly.pdbx_strand_id
1 'polypeptide(L)' 'MKDMKAHLEKLRIEAEECELISKLATNATKKHLFAKLAAHHRTLANEVERAMQNPKQ' A
#
# COMPACT_ATOMS: atom_id res chain seq x y z
N MET A 1 5.15 17.75 -4.85
CA MET A 1 3.76 17.22 -4.82
C MET A 1 3.45 16.22 -5.94
N LYS A 2 3.88 16.44 -7.19
CA LYS A 2 3.68 15.45 -8.28
C LYS A 2 4.40 14.12 -8.00
N ASP A 3 5.61 14.18 -7.45
CA ASP A 3 6.40 13.00 -7.08
C ASP A 3 5.72 12.19 -5.97
N MET A 4 5.18 12.88 -4.96
CA MET A 4 4.44 12.24 -3.86
C MET A 4 3.15 11.57 -4.35
N LYS A 5 2.44 12.19 -5.30
CA LYS A 5 1.28 11.58 -5.96
C LYS A 5 1.65 10.32 -6.73
N ALA A 6 2.72 10.37 -7.52
CA ALA A 6 3.22 9.20 -8.25
C ALA A 6 3.67 8.07 -7.31
N HIS A 7 4.31 8.41 -6.18
CA HIS A 7 4.65 7.43 -5.13
C HIS A 7 3.41 6.86 -4.43
N LEU A 8 2.40 7.69 -4.15
CA LEU A 8 1.13 7.25 -3.56
C LEU A 8 0.38 6.29 -4.49
N GLU A 9 0.33 6.58 -5.79
CA GLU A 9 -0.26 5.67 -6.77
C GLU A 9 0.50 4.34 -6.83
N LYS A 10 1.83 4.36 -6.83
CA LYS A 10 2.65 3.13 -6.75
C LYS A 10 2.35 2.33 -5.49
N LEU A 11 2.32 2.95 -4.32
CA LEU A 11 2.01 2.28 -3.05
C LEU A 11 0.61 1.65 -3.07
N ARG A 12 -0.37 2.29 -3.69
CA ARG A 12 -1.73 1.73 -3.86
C ARG A 12 -1.72 0.52 -4.78
N ILE A 13 -1.04 0.61 -5.92
CA ILE A 13 -0.90 -0.49 -6.87
C ILE A 13 -0.20 -1.68 -6.19
N GLU A 14 0.92 -1.45 -5.50
CA GLU A 14 1.64 -2.49 -4.77
C GLU A 14 0.77 -3.13 -3.68
N ALA A 15 -0.08 -2.34 -3.01
CA ALA A 15 -1.04 -2.88 -2.04
C ALA A 15 -2.08 -3.80 -2.69
N GLU A 16 -2.63 -3.40 -3.83
CA GLU A 16 -3.60 -4.20 -4.58
C GLU A 16 -2.98 -5.48 -5.14
N GLU A 17 -1.75 -5.41 -5.66
CA GLU A 17 -0.98 -6.58 -6.10
C GLU A 17 -0.72 -7.52 -4.93
N CYS A 18 -0.30 -7.01 -3.77
CA CYS A 18 -0.11 -7.82 -2.57
C CYS A 18 -1.40 -8.47 -2.09
N GLU A 19 -2.53 -7.74 -2.13
CA GLU A 19 -3.83 -8.29 -1.76
C GLU A 19 -4.26 -9.40 -2.74
N LEU A 20 -4.03 -9.21 -4.04
CA LEU A 20 -4.31 -10.20 -5.06
C LEU A 20 -3.46 -11.47 -4.88
N ILE A 21 -2.15 -11.30 -4.63
CA ILE A 21 -1.25 -12.43 -4.34
C ILE A 21 -1.72 -13.17 -3.09
N SER A 22 -2.17 -12.46 -2.06
CA SER A 22 -2.73 -13.07 -0.85
C SER A 22 -4.00 -13.88 -1.17
N LYS A 23 -4.91 -13.34 -1.99
CA LYS A 23 -6.14 -14.04 -2.41
C LYS A 23 -5.86 -15.27 -3.26
N LEU A 24 -4.87 -15.22 -4.14
CA LEU A 24 -4.48 -16.32 -5.02
C LEU A 24 -3.55 -17.35 -4.34
N ALA A 25 -2.95 -16.99 -3.20
CA ALA A 25 -2.07 -17.89 -2.47
C ALA A 25 -2.85 -19.04 -1.82
N THR A 26 -2.47 -20.27 -2.16
CA THR A 26 -2.94 -21.50 -1.52
C THR A 26 -2.23 -21.78 -0.19
N ASN A 27 -1.00 -21.25 -0.01
CA ASN A 27 -0.24 -21.38 1.23
C ASN A 27 -0.68 -20.30 2.24
N ALA A 28 -1.12 -20.73 3.42
CA ALA A 28 -1.60 -19.87 4.50
C ALA A 28 -0.55 -18.83 4.98
N THR A 29 0.73 -19.21 5.06
CA THR A 29 1.82 -18.31 5.44
C THR A 29 2.01 -17.21 4.41
N LYS A 30 2.02 -17.59 3.12
CA LYS A 30 2.13 -16.64 2.01
C LYS A 30 0.92 -15.70 1.99
N LYS A 31 -0.29 -16.25 2.15
CA LYS A 31 -1.53 -15.47 2.24
C LYS A 31 -1.46 -14.42 3.35
N HIS A 32 -1.08 -14.81 4.57
CA HIS A 32 -1.00 -13.89 5.70
C HIS A 32 0.09 -12.83 5.51
N LEU A 33 1.26 -13.21 5.01
CA LEU A 33 2.36 -12.28 4.74
C LEU A 33 1.94 -11.19 3.74
N PHE A 34 1.39 -11.60 2.59
CA PHE A 34 0.98 -10.66 1.54
C PHE A 34 -0.25 -9.83 1.95
N ALA A 35 -1.19 -10.38 2.73
CA ALA A 35 -2.29 -9.61 3.30
C ALA A 35 -1.78 -8.50 4.23
N LYS A 36 -0.81 -8.82 5.09
CA LYS A 36 -0.18 -7.85 5.98
C LYS A 36 0.60 -6.80 5.20
N LEU A 37 1.31 -7.23 4.14
CA LEU A 37 2.05 -6.33 3.26
C LEU A 37 1.12 -5.34 2.53
N ALA A 38 -0.03 -5.81 2.05
CA ALA A 38 -1.06 -4.95 1.44
C ALA A 38 -1.61 -3.92 2.43
N ALA A 39 -1.88 -4.34 3.67
CA ALA A 39 -2.34 -3.44 4.73
C ALA A 39 -1.30 -2.36 5.05
N HIS A 40 -0.01 -2.72 5.15
CA HIS A 40 1.07 -1.75 5.37
C HIS A 40 1.20 -0.75 4.22
N HIS A 41 1.18 -1.21 2.97
CA HIS A 41 1.25 -0.32 1.81
C HIS A 41 0.06 0.66 1.76
N ARG A 42 -1.16 0.22 2.11
CA ARG A 42 -2.32 1.12 2.25
C ARG A 42 -2.13 2.16 3.35
N THR A 43 -1.59 1.76 4.50
CA THR A 43 -1.29 2.70 5.60
C THR A 43 -0.28 3.75 5.15
N LEU A 44 0.83 3.33 4.51
CA LEU A 44 1.82 4.25 3.95
C LEU A 44 1.22 5.18 2.89
N ALA A 45 0.38 4.68 1.99
CA ALA A 45 -0.29 5.50 0.99
C ALA A 45 -1.19 6.57 1.65
N ASN A 46 -1.90 6.20 2.72
CA ASN A 46 -2.73 7.14 3.49
C ASN A 46 -1.87 8.18 4.24
N GLU A 47 -0.71 7.80 4.78
CA GLU A 47 0.23 8.73 5.41
C GLU A 47 0.79 9.73 4.39
N VAL A 48 1.17 9.25 3.20
CA VAL A 48 1.60 10.13 2.09
C VAL A 48 0.48 11.08 1.69
N GLU A 49 -0.75 10.58 1.57
CA GLU A 49 -1.92 11.42 1.26
C GLU A 49 -2.14 12.50 2.33
N ARG A 50 -2.04 12.13 3.60
CA ARG A 50 -2.14 13.06 4.74
C ARG A 50 -1.02 14.10 4.72
N ALA A 51 0.22 13.70 4.48
CA ALA A 51 1.35 14.63 4.36
C ALA A 51 1.17 15.59 3.17
N MET A 52 0.55 15.12 2.08
CA MET A 52 0.19 15.97 0.95
C MET A 52 -0.95 16.94 1.26
N GLN A 53 -1.91 16.54 2.11
CA GLN A 53 -3.04 17.38 2.53
C GLN A 53 -2.70 18.36 3.66
N ASN A 54 -1.71 18.04 4.49
CA ASN A 54 -1.20 18.87 5.57
C ASN A 54 0.29 19.22 5.35
N PRO A 55 0.62 20.14 4.43
CA PRO A 55 1.99 20.56 4.16
C PRO A 55 2.62 21.42 5.27
N LYS A 56 1.97 21.56 6.44
CA LYS A 56 2.48 22.35 7.57
C LYS A 56 3.13 21.43 8.60
N GLN A 57 4.44 21.22 8.44
CA GLN A 57 5.34 20.91 9.53
C GLN A 57 6.54 21.85 9.44
#